data_AF-A0A8J8C0F3-F1
#
_entry.id   AF-A0A8J8C0F3-F1
#
_cell.length_a   1.000
_cell.length_b   1.000
_cell.length_c   1.000
_cell.angle_alpha   90.00
_cell.angle_beta   90.00
_cell.angle_gamma   90.00
#
_symmetry.space_group_name_H-M   'P 1'
#
loop_
_entity.id
_entity.type
_entity.pdbx_description
1 polymer ?
#
loop_
_entity_poly.entity_id
_entity_poly.type
_entity_poly.pdbx_seq_one_letter_code
_entity_poly.pdbx_strand_id
1 'polypeptide(L)'
;WADDETLEDMYALINKGITIKVVGKYGDESKDVIRQLLKLGAIVKLHEFAGEARFMIIDEKEVVFAIREPLTPTERHYIGILIKDESTAKTVKQYVFDAIFKEAEEADYVIS
;
A
#
# COMPACT_ATOMS: atom_id res chain seq x y z
N TRP A 1 -4.37 -1.42 -4.62
CA TRP A 1 -5.60 -2.22 -4.71
C TRP A 1 -6.39 -1.85 -3.48
N ALA A 2 -7.45 -1.08 -3.67
CA ALA A 2 -8.42 -0.84 -2.62
C ALA A 2 -9.74 -0.82 -3.38
N ASP A 3 -10.39 -1.99 -3.40
CA ASP A 3 -11.78 -2.11 -3.80
C ASP A 3 -12.68 -1.70 -2.63
N ASP A 4 -13.99 -1.72 -2.85
CA ASP A 4 -14.96 -1.27 -1.85
C ASP A 4 -14.85 -2.06 -0.53
N GLU A 5 -14.61 -3.38 -0.60
CA GLU A 5 -14.41 -4.23 0.57
C GLU A 5 -13.13 -3.86 1.34
N THR A 6 -12.01 -3.66 0.62
CA THR A 6 -10.75 -3.19 1.23
C THR A 6 -10.93 -1.83 1.90
N LEU A 7 -11.70 -0.92 1.31
CA LEU A 7 -11.94 0.42 1.85
C LEU A 7 -12.81 0.38 3.12
N GLU A 8 -13.83 -0.48 3.17
CA GLU A 8 -14.63 -0.72 4.37
C GLU A 8 -13.79 -1.27 5.53
N ASP A 9 -12.91 -2.24 5.24
CA ASP A 9 -11.99 -2.80 6.24
C ASP A 9 -11.01 -1.73 6.76
N MET A 10 -10.45 -0.92 5.87
CA MET A 10 -9.56 0.18 6.24
C MET A 10 -10.27 1.21 7.13
N TYR A 11 -11.53 1.54 6.83
CA TYR A 11 -12.34 2.42 7.69
C TYR A 11 -12.52 1.83 9.08
N ALA A 12 -12.87 0.54 9.18
CA ALA A 12 -13.03 -0.14 10.46
C ALA A 12 -11.74 -0.16 11.28
N LEU A 13 -10.58 -0.35 10.63
CA LEU A 13 -9.27 -0.32 11.28
C LEU A 13 -8.91 1.07 11.79
N ILE A 14 -9.14 2.11 10.99
CA ILE A 14 -8.84 3.50 11.40
C ILE A 14 -9.71 3.91 12.59
N ASN A 15 -11.00 3.55 12.58
CA ASN A 15 -11.90 3.80 13.72
C ASN A 15 -11.49 3.07 15.00
N LYS A 16 -10.74 1.97 14.89
CA LYS A 16 -10.12 1.26 16.03
C LYS A 16 -8.80 1.89 16.48
N GLY A 17 -8.39 3.00 15.88
CA GLY A 17 -7.15 3.72 16.21
C GLY A 17 -5.91 3.19 15.49
N ILE A 18 -6.07 2.33 14.48
CA ILE A 18 -4.94 1.82 13.70
C ILE A 18 -4.46 2.90 12.72
N THR A 19 -3.16 3.18 12.74
CA THR A 19 -2.55 4.09 11.78
C THR A 19 -2.30 3.36 10.46
N ILE A 20 -2.91 3.85 9.39
CA ILE A 20 -2.67 3.33 8.04
C ILE A 20 -1.85 4.33 7.24
N LYS A 21 -0.73 3.85 6.68
CA LYS A 21 0.14 4.60 5.76
C LYS A 21 0.15 3.90 4.41
N VAL A 22 -0.02 4.67 3.34
CA VAL A 22 -0.09 4.15 1.97
C VAL A 22 0.86 4.94 1.08
N VAL A 23 1.63 4.22 0.26
CA VAL A 23 2.35 4.82 -0.87
C VAL A 23 1.71 4.29 -2.16
N GLY A 24 1.10 5.19 -2.92
CA GLY A 24 0.39 4.87 -4.16
C GLY A 24 1.11 5.40 -5.40
N LYS A 25 0.81 4.82 -6.57
CA LYS A 25 1.31 5.33 -7.85
C LYS A 25 0.52 6.56 -8.28
N TYR A 26 1.19 7.54 -8.89
CA TYR A 26 0.52 8.64 -9.56
C TYR A 26 -0.22 8.16 -10.82
N GLY A 27 -1.51 8.46 -10.92
CA GLY A 27 -2.32 8.15 -12.10
C GLY A 27 -3.77 8.59 -11.92
N ASP A 28 -4.42 9.00 -13.01
CA ASP A 28 -5.82 9.46 -12.99
C ASP A 28 -6.77 8.40 -12.44
N GLU A 29 -6.51 7.12 -12.74
CA GLU A 29 -7.27 5.97 -12.23
C GLU A 29 -7.20 5.81 -10.70
N SER A 30 -6.21 6.41 -10.05
CA SER A 30 -5.99 6.27 -8.61
C SER A 30 -6.56 7.43 -7.79
N LYS A 31 -6.96 8.54 -8.43
CA LYS A 31 -7.37 9.78 -7.76
C LYS A 31 -8.56 9.61 -6.82
N ASP A 32 -9.58 8.87 -7.23
CA ASP A 32 -10.79 8.70 -6.43
C ASP A 32 -10.53 7.82 -5.20
N VAL A 33 -9.77 6.73 -5.38
CA VAL A 33 -9.33 5.87 -4.28
C VAL A 33 -8.46 6.64 -3.28
N ILE A 34 -7.50 7.44 -3.76
CA ILE A 34 -6.64 8.27 -2.90
C ILE A 34 -7.48 9.26 -2.09
N ARG A 35 -8.45 9.93 -2.72
CA ARG A 35 -9.36 10.87 -2.04
C ARG A 35 -10.19 10.18 -0.97
N GLN A 36 -10.68 8.97 -1.24
CA GLN A 36 -11.42 8.19 -0.25
C GLN A 36 -10.51 7.84 0.94
N LEU A 37 -9.31 7.30 0.69
CA LEU A 37 -8.34 6.97 1.74
C LEU A 37 -7.99 8.18 2.63
N LEU A 38 -7.76 9.34 2.03
CA LEU A 38 -7.52 10.58 2.77
C LEU A 38 -8.72 10.98 3.63
N LYS A 39 -9.95 10.87 3.11
CA LYS A 39 -11.18 11.14 3.88
C LYS A 39 -11.36 10.18 5.06
N LEU A 40 -10.90 8.94 4.93
CA LEU A 40 -10.93 7.94 6.00
C LEU A 40 -9.88 8.22 7.08
N GLY A 41 -8.92 9.11 6.84
CA GLY A 41 -7.84 9.44 7.78
C GLY A 41 -6.53 8.66 7.55
N ALA A 42 -6.41 7.96 6.41
CA ALA A 42 -5.14 7.32 6.05
C ALA A 42 -4.10 8.37 5.63
N ILE A 43 -2.84 8.11 5.94
CA ILE A 43 -1.73 8.94 5.47
C ILE A 43 -1.30 8.41 4.11
N VAL A 44 -1.63 9.13 3.04
CA VAL A 44 -1.32 8.73 1.68
C VAL A 44 -0.22 9.60 1.09
N LYS A 45 0.79 8.97 0.50
CA LYS A 45 1.85 9.60 -0.29
C LYS A 45 1.87 9.00 -1.69
N LEU A 46 2.36 9.76 -2.67
CA LEU A 46 2.41 9.31 -4.06
C LEU A 46 3.84 9.27 -4.56
N HIS A 47 4.18 8.18 -5.26
CA HIS A 47 5.50 7.98 -5.84
C HIS A 47 5.39 7.32 -7.21
N GLU A 48 6.21 7.72 -8.18
CA GLU A 48 6.15 7.19 -9.55
C GLU A 48 6.42 5.68 -9.62
N PHE A 49 7.28 5.18 -8.72
CA PHE A 49 7.67 3.76 -8.64
C PHE A 49 6.80 2.91 -7.69
N ALA A 50 5.81 3.49 -7.02
CA ALA A 50 4.97 2.76 -6.06
C ALA A 50 4.12 1.63 -6.67
N GLY A 51 4.02 1.56 -8.00
CA GLY A 51 3.29 0.50 -8.70
C GLY A 51 4.06 -0.81 -8.90
N GLU A 52 5.39 -0.80 -8.68
CA GLU A 52 6.28 -1.92 -8.99
C GLU A 52 6.26 -3.01 -7.89
N ALA A 53 6.00 -2.62 -6.65
CA ALA A 53 5.93 -3.53 -5.52
C ALA A 53 4.55 -3.47 -4.86
N ARG A 54 3.96 -4.64 -4.61
CA ARG A 54 2.65 -4.76 -3.95
C ARG A 54 2.82 -5.54 -2.67
N PHE A 55 2.82 -4.84 -1.56
CA PHE A 55 2.93 -5.46 -0.26
C PHE A 55 2.19 -4.67 0.82
N MET A 56 1.96 -5.33 1.94
CA MET A 56 1.39 -4.76 3.16
C MET A 56 2.19 -5.26 4.35
N ILE A 57 2.52 -4.36 5.27
CA ILE A 57 3.21 -4.68 6.51
C ILE A 57 2.20 -4.50 7.64
N ILE A 58 2.06 -5.51 8.50
CA ILE A 58 1.10 -5.53 9.61
C ILE A 58 1.89 -5.56 10.92
N ASP A 59 1.68 -4.56 11.77
CA ASP A 59 2.27 -4.43 13.11
C ASP A 59 3.80 -4.63 13.18
N GLU A 60 4.52 -4.40 12.08
CA GLU A 60 5.95 -4.71 11.92
C GLU A 60 6.33 -6.19 12.20
N LYS A 61 5.34 -7.09 12.15
CA LYS A 61 5.49 -8.52 12.46
C LYS A 61 5.23 -9.43 11.27
N GLU A 62 4.38 -8.98 10.36
CA GLU A 62 3.98 -9.75 9.20
C GLU A 62 4.10 -8.90 7.95
N VAL A 63 4.43 -9.54 6.83
CA VAL A 63 4.39 -8.92 5.50
C VAL A 63 3.63 -9.80 4.54
N VAL A 64 2.72 -9.20 3.79
CA VAL A 64 2.00 -9.84 2.69
C VAL A 64 2.53 -9.26 1.39
N PHE A 65 2.96 -10.12 0.48
CA PHE A 65 3.29 -9.74 -0.90
C PHE A 65 2.19 -10.23 -1.85
N ALA A 66 1.74 -9.35 -2.74
CA ALA A 66 0.86 -9.73 -3.84
C ALA A 66 1.70 -9.82 -5.12
N ILE A 67 2.02 -11.04 -5.53
CA ILE A 67 2.75 -11.32 -6.75
C ILE A 67 1.73 -11.43 -7.88
N ARG A 68 1.93 -10.59 -8.91
CA ARG A 68 1.16 -10.63 -10.14
C ARG A 68 1.99 -11.30 -11.21
N GLU A 69 1.71 -12.57 -11.48
CA GLU A 69 2.27 -13.25 -12.64
C GLU A 69 1.19 -13.45 -13.71
N PRO A 70 1.44 -13.08 -14.98
CA PRO A 70 0.65 -13.62 -16.07
C PRO A 70 1.05 -15.09 -16.27
N LEU A 71 0.22 -16.04 -15.82
CA LEU A 71 0.40 -17.46 -16.17
C LEU A 71 0.13 -17.69 -17.67
N THR A 72 -0.71 -16.85 -18.29
CA THR A 72 -1.00 -16.81 -19.73
C THR A 72 -1.38 -15.39 -20.17
N PRO A 73 -1.35 -15.07 -21.49
CA PRO A 73 -1.81 -13.77 -22.02
C PRO A 73 -3.28 -13.46 -21.72
N THR A 74 -4.09 -14.46 -21.34
CA THR A 74 -5.54 -14.36 -21.25
C THR A 74 -6.07 -14.30 -19.81
N GLU A 75 -5.29 -14.67 -18.79
CA GLU A 75 -5.77 -14.71 -17.40
C GLU A 75 -4.76 -14.13 -16.41
N ARG A 76 -5.21 -13.11 -15.66
CA ARG A 76 -4.45 -12.52 -14.56
C ARG A 76 -4.74 -13.33 -13.29
N HIS A 77 -3.75 -14.04 -12.79
CA HIS A 77 -3.80 -14.66 -11.47
C HIS A 77 -3.01 -13.82 -10.47
N TYR A 78 -3.47 -13.82 -9.22
CA TYR A 78 -2.81 -13.16 -8.11
C TYR A 78 -2.37 -14.22 -7.11
N ILE A 79 -1.08 -14.24 -6.76
CA ILE A 79 -0.54 -15.08 -5.70
C ILE A 79 -0.22 -14.18 -4.52
N GLY A 80 -0.80 -14.47 -3.36
CA GLY A 80 -0.45 -13.83 -2.10
C GLY A 80 0.54 -14.68 -1.32
N ILE A 81 1.64 -14.09 -0.85
CA ILE A 81 2.56 -14.72 0.10
C ILE A 81 2.45 -13.97 1.42
N LEU A 82 2.04 -14.65 2.49
CA LEU A 82 2.09 -14.16 3.86
C LEU A 82 3.34 -14.70 4.55
N ILE A 83 4.18 -13.80 5.03
CA ILE A 83 5.38 -14.11 5.81
C ILE A 83 5.16 -13.61 7.24
N LYS A 84 5.15 -14.55 8.20
CA LYS A 84 5.00 -14.27 9.64
C LYS A 84 6.36 -14.25 10.34
N ASP A 85 7.18 -13.27 9.98
CA ASP A 85 8.53 -13.11 10.50
C ASP A 85 8.83 -11.63 10.74
N GLU A 86 9.10 -11.28 12.00
CA GLU A 86 9.33 -9.90 12.43
C GLU A 86 10.59 -9.30 11.81
N SER A 87 11.66 -10.11 11.65
CA SER A 87 12.89 -9.66 11.02
C SER A 87 12.63 -9.25 9.57
N THR A 88 11.91 -10.08 8.82
CA THR A 88 11.54 -9.82 7.43
C THR A 88 10.64 -8.59 7.33
N ALA A 89 9.60 -8.50 8.15
CA ALA A 89 8.68 -7.36 8.14
C ALA A 89 9.41 -6.03 8.43
N LYS A 90 10.32 -6.01 9.41
CA LYS A 90 11.16 -4.84 9.73
C LYS A 90 12.13 -4.49 8.60
N THR A 91 12.77 -5.48 7.99
CA THR A 91 13.66 -5.25 6.84
C THR A 91 12.90 -4.65 5.66
N VAL A 92 11.74 -5.20 5.30
CA VAL A 92 10.91 -4.66 4.21
C VAL A 92 10.44 -3.24 4.56
N LYS A 93 10.02 -3.00 5.80
CA LYS A 93 9.66 -1.65 6.24
C LYS A 93 10.82 -0.67 6.07
N GLN A 94 11.96 -0.96 6.68
CA GLN A 94 13.10 -0.04 6.73
C GLN A 94 13.69 0.26 5.36
N TYR A 95 13.89 -0.76 4.53
CA TYR A 95 14.64 -0.62 3.28
C TYR A 95 13.75 -0.40 2.05
N VAL A 96 12.46 -0.72 2.12
CA VAL A 96 11.53 -0.55 1.00
C VAL A 96 10.53 0.54 1.32
N PHE A 97 9.69 0.35 2.35
CA PHE A 97 8.58 1.27 2.63
C PHE A 97 9.06 2.64 3.12
N ASP A 98 9.91 2.71 4.13
CA ASP A 98 10.35 3.97 4.73
C ASP A 98 11.19 4.80 3.73
N ALA A 99 11.99 4.13 2.89
CA ALA A 99 12.75 4.78 1.82
C ALA A 99 11.83 5.47 0.80
N ILE A 100 10.88 4.72 0.21
CA ILE A 100 9.96 5.28 -0.79
C ILE A 100 8.99 6.30 -0.17
N PHE A 101 8.57 6.09 1.08
CA PHE A 101 7.67 7.02 1.78
C PHE A 101 8.37 8.36 2.04
N LYS A 102 9.65 8.33 2.42
CA LYS A 102 10.47 9.54 2.59
C LYS A 102 10.69 10.27 1.26
N GLU A 103 11.07 9.55 0.21
CA GLU A 103 11.21 10.14 -1.14
C GLU A 103 9.90 10.79 -1.61
N ALA A 104 8.77 10.13 -1.38
CA ALA A 104 7.44 10.67 -1.69
C ALA A 104 7.00 11.86 -0.81
N GLU A 105 7.63 12.06 0.35
CA GLU A 105 7.39 13.21 1.21
C GLU A 105 8.20 14.44 0.76
N GLU A 106 9.40 14.22 0.22
CA GLU A 106 10.28 15.26 -0.30
C GLU A 106 9.92 15.67 -1.73
N ALA A 107 9.28 14.78 -2.48
CA ALA A 107 8.71 15.09 -3.79
C ALA A 107 7.38 15.86 -3.60
N ASP A 108 7.34 17.14 -3.94
CA ASP A 108 6.20 18.09 -3.83
C ASP A 108 4.92 17.67 -4.61
N TYR A 109 4.38 16.49 -4.36
CA TYR A 109 3.12 15.99 -4.92
C TYR A 109 2.04 15.95 -3.83
N VAL A 110 1.77 17.11 -3.23
CA VAL A 110 0.64 17.27 -2.32
C VAL A 110 -0.63 17.38 -3.17
N ILE A 111 -1.43 16.32 -3.18
CA ILE A 111 -2.85 16.46 -3.55
C ILE A 111 -3.51 17.23 -2.40
N SER A 112 -3.77 18.52 -2.63
CA SER A 112 -4.65 19.34 -1.80
C SER A 112 -6.12 19.03 -2.02
#